data_AF-A0A7X6ZFG4-F1
#
_entry.id   AF-A0A7X6ZFG4-F1
#
_cell.length_a   1.000
_cell.length_b   1.000
_cell.length_c   1.000
_cell.angle_alpha   90.00
_cell.angle_beta   90.00
_cell.angle_gamma   90.00
#
_symmetry.space_group_name_H-M   'P 1'
#
loop_
_entity.id
_entity.type
_entity.pdbx_description
1 polymer ?
#
loop_
_entity_poly.entity_id
_entity_poly.type
_entity_poly.pdbx_seq_one_letter_code
_entity_poly.pdbx_strand_id
1 'polypeptide(L)'
;MIDYEQPQQKRLLEQEFEKVVQTGIEDVISKCQGLNADIFSFGDYAARNFLTIGAFEKYNWNKRFKDAQVKVDVSFIIRRTGTQIKSSPMKNPTGED
;
A
#
# COMPACT_ATOMS: atom_id res chain seq x y z
N MET A 1 -4.78 28.17 0.43
CA MET A 1 -3.98 27.05 0.99
C MET A 1 -4.95 26.12 1.69
N ILE A 2 -4.90 24.81 1.41
CA ILE A 2 -5.79 23.81 2.03
C ILE A 2 -5.26 23.48 3.43
N ASP A 3 -6.14 23.35 4.42
CA ASP A 3 -5.75 23.25 5.84
C ASP A 3 -5.21 21.87 6.25
N TYR A 4 -5.72 20.71 5.85
CA TYR A 4 -5.21 19.37 6.23
C TYR A 4 -5.11 19.01 7.74
N GLU A 5 -5.13 19.98 8.66
CA GLU A 5 -5.30 19.74 10.09
C GLU A 5 -6.79 19.52 10.43
N GLN A 6 -7.69 19.99 9.57
CA GLN A 6 -9.12 19.66 9.66
C GLN A 6 -9.34 18.15 9.55
N PRO A 7 -10.17 17.53 10.43
CA PRO A 7 -10.37 16.07 10.46
C PRO A 7 -10.82 15.46 9.13
N GLN A 8 -11.53 16.20 8.29
CA GLN A 8 -12.00 15.75 6.98
C GLN A 8 -10.86 15.75 5.95
N GLN A 9 -10.04 16.79 5.94
CA GLN A 9 -8.92 16.93 5.01
C GLN A 9 -7.77 15.99 5.38
N LYS A 10 -7.56 15.74 6.68
CA LYS A 10 -6.64 14.71 7.17
C LYS A 10 -7.04 13.31 6.70
N ARG A 11 -8.32 12.95 6.87
CA ARG A 11 -8.84 11.65 6.42
C ARG A 11 -8.71 11.48 4.90
N LEU A 12 -8.99 12.54 4.14
CA LEU A 12 -8.77 12.54 2.70
C LEU A 12 -7.30 12.27 2.37
N LEU A 13 -6.37 12.94 3.04
CA LEU A 13 -4.93 12.73 2.83
C LEU A 13 -4.51 11.30 3.18
N GLU A 14 -5.00 10.75 4.29
CA GLU A 14 -4.76 9.36 4.68
C GLU A 14 -5.25 8.39 3.60
N GLN A 15 -6.49 8.55 3.13
CA GLN A 15 -7.09 7.71 2.10
C GLN A 15 -6.38 7.81 0.74
N GLU A 16 -6.01 9.02 0.31
CA GLU A 16 -5.28 9.19 -0.95
C GLU A 16 -3.87 8.57 -0.86
N PHE A 17 -3.22 8.68 0.30
CA PHE A 17 -1.95 8.02 0.53
C PHE A 17 -2.07 6.49 0.50
N GLU A 18 -3.09 5.93 1.15
CA GLU A 18 -3.40 4.49 1.09
C GLU A 18 -3.52 4.00 -0.36
N LYS A 19 -4.29 4.73 -1.18
CA LYS A 19 -4.46 4.40 -2.61
C LYS A 19 -3.14 4.43 -3.37
N VAL A 20 -2.34 5.49 -3.21
CA VAL A 20 -1.05 5.61 -3.91
C VAL A 20 -0.12 4.45 -3.57
N VAL A 21 -0.04 4.08 -2.29
CA VAL A 21 0.78 2.95 -1.84
C VAL A 21 0.21 1.63 -2.35
N GLN A 22 -1.10 1.44 -2.27
CA GLN A 22 -1.77 0.24 -2.75
C GLN A 22 -1.48 0.01 -4.24
N THR A 23 -1.73 1.02 -5.09
CA THR A 23 -1.48 0.93 -6.54
C THR A 23 -0.01 0.64 -6.81
N GLY A 24 0.92 1.30 -6.12
CA GLY A 24 2.35 1.04 -6.30
C GLY A 24 2.75 -0.41 -5.96
N ILE A 25 2.18 -0.99 -4.90
CA ILE A 25 2.42 -2.39 -4.54
C ILE A 25 1.80 -3.33 -5.59
N GLU A 26 0.57 -3.07 -6.02
CA GLU A 26 -0.13 -3.85 -7.05
C GLU A 26 0.65 -3.85 -8.38
N ASP A 27 1.18 -2.70 -8.80
CA ASP A 27 2.00 -2.57 -10.02
C ASP A 27 3.29 -3.40 -9.94
N VAL A 28 3.97 -3.37 -8.80
CA VAL A 28 5.19 -4.17 -8.59
C VAL A 28 4.87 -5.66 -8.60
N ILE A 29 3.79 -6.09 -7.94
CA ILE A 29 3.35 -7.49 -7.95
C ILE A 29 2.99 -7.93 -9.37
N SER A 30 2.23 -7.12 -10.11
CA SER A 30 1.88 -7.37 -11.50
C SER A 30 3.12 -7.55 -12.38
N LYS A 31 4.14 -6.70 -12.21
CA LYS A 31 5.43 -6.85 -12.89
C LYS A 31 6.16 -8.14 -12.51
N CYS A 32 6.19 -8.50 -11.22
CA CYS A 32 6.77 -9.76 -10.75
C CYS A 32 6.06 -10.97 -11.39
N GLN A 33 4.73 -10.96 -11.44
CA GLN A 33 3.93 -12.02 -12.04
C GLN A 33 4.12 -12.11 -13.55
N GLY A 34 4.25 -10.98 -14.25
CA GLY A 34 4.58 -10.93 -15.68
C GLY A 34 5.95 -11.53 -16.00
N LEU A 35 6.91 -11.39 -15.08
CA LEU A 35 8.23 -12.04 -15.14
C LEU A 35 8.25 -13.45 -14.55
N ASN A 36 7.12 -13.89 -13.97
CA ASN A 36 6.98 -15.12 -13.20
C ASN A 36 8.10 -15.30 -12.15
N ALA A 37 8.42 -14.22 -11.45
CA ALA A 37 9.51 -14.13 -10.48
C ALA A 37 8.97 -13.74 -9.11
N ASP A 38 9.03 -14.68 -8.15
CA ASP A 38 8.59 -14.47 -6.78
C ASP A 38 9.70 -13.82 -5.92
N ILE A 39 9.80 -12.50 -6.00
CA ILE A 39 10.82 -11.70 -5.30
C ILE A 39 10.50 -11.52 -3.81
N PHE A 40 9.23 -11.64 -3.44
CA PHE A 40 8.74 -11.42 -2.07
C PHE A 40 8.57 -12.72 -1.27
N SER A 41 9.04 -13.84 -1.81
CA SER A 41 9.03 -15.16 -1.15
C SER A 41 7.62 -15.64 -0.75
N PHE A 42 6.61 -15.39 -1.60
CA PHE A 42 5.27 -15.96 -1.41
C PHE A 42 5.29 -17.50 -1.39
N GLY A 43 6.27 -18.11 -2.05
CA GLY A 43 6.51 -19.55 -2.06
C GLY A 43 6.72 -20.15 -0.67
N ASP A 44 7.27 -19.39 0.28
CA ASP A 44 7.44 -19.85 1.67
C ASP A 44 6.09 -20.01 2.37
N TYR A 45 5.12 -19.15 2.05
CA TYR A 45 3.74 -19.28 2.52
C TYR A 45 3.00 -20.40 1.77
N ALA A 46 3.21 -20.51 0.46
CA ALA A 46 2.62 -21.59 -0.32
C ALA A 46 3.08 -22.96 0.19
N ALA A 47 4.36 -23.14 0.50
CA ALA A 47 4.94 -24.38 1.01
C ALA A 47 4.27 -24.88 2.30
N ARG A 48 3.85 -23.97 3.19
CA ARG A 48 3.17 -24.30 4.45
C ARG A 48 1.79 -24.95 4.25
N ASN A 49 1.23 -24.89 3.04
CA ASN A 49 -0.05 -25.52 2.71
C ASN A 49 0.11 -26.97 2.22
N PHE A 50 1.33 -27.52 2.21
CA PHE A 50 1.60 -28.89 1.79
C PHE A 50 2.10 -29.73 2.97
N LEU A 51 1.61 -30.98 3.06
CA LEU A 51 2.02 -31.92 4.11
C LEU A 51 3.46 -32.43 3.93
N THR A 52 3.96 -32.46 2.70
CA THR A 52 5.29 -33.00 2.38
C THR A 52 5.98 -32.14 1.33
N ILE A 53 7.32 -32.13 1.37
CA ILE A 53 8.17 -31.43 0.41
C ILE A 53 7.88 -31.93 -1.01
N GLY A 54 7.76 -33.25 -1.22
CA GLY A 54 7.46 -33.81 -2.53
C GLY A 54 6.12 -33.35 -3.12
N ALA A 55 5.11 -33.11 -2.29
CA ALA A 55 3.83 -32.55 -2.75
C ALA A 55 3.99 -31.08 -3.21
N PHE A 56 4.77 -30.29 -2.48
CA PHE A 56 5.09 -28.91 -2.82
C PHE A 56 5.93 -28.82 -4.11
N GLU A 57 6.97 -29.63 -4.24
CA GLU A 57 7.80 -29.69 -5.45
C GLU A 57 6.99 -30.09 -6.69
N LYS A 58 6.08 -31.06 -6.54
CA LYS A 58 5.17 -31.48 -7.62
C LYS A 58 4.20 -30.37 -8.03
N TYR A 59 3.73 -29.56 -7.07
CA TYR A 59 2.90 -28.39 -7.37
C TYR A 59 3.65 -27.33 -8.19
N ASN A 60 4.97 -27.25 -8.00
CA ASN A 60 5.89 -26.38 -8.75
C ASN A 60 5.48 -24.90 -8.67
N TRP A 61 5.58 -24.34 -7.46
CA TRP A 61 5.22 -22.95 -7.18
C TRP A 61 5.79 -21.95 -8.20
N ASN A 62 7.05 -22.12 -8.57
CA ASN A 62 7.72 -21.22 -9.51
C ASN A 62 7.04 -21.16 -10.88
N LYS A 63 6.28 -22.19 -11.30
CA LYS A 63 5.48 -22.14 -12.54
C LYS A 63 4.07 -21.57 -12.35
N ARG A 64 3.60 -21.52 -11.10
CA ARG A 64 2.24 -21.14 -10.69
C ARG A 64 2.14 -19.73 -10.12
N PHE A 65 3.27 -19.12 -9.72
CA PHE A 65 3.29 -17.80 -9.09
C PHE A 65 2.54 -16.73 -9.92
N LYS A 66 2.74 -16.73 -11.25
CA LYS A 66 2.01 -15.83 -12.16
C LYS A 66 0.48 -15.94 -12.09
N ASP A 67 -0.05 -17.10 -11.67
CA ASP A 67 -1.48 -17.38 -11.57
C ASP A 67 -2.03 -17.11 -10.15
N ALA A 68 -1.16 -16.73 -9.20
CA ALA A 68 -1.57 -16.44 -7.83
C ALA A 68 -2.43 -15.18 -7.75
N GLN A 69 -3.51 -15.22 -6.97
CA GLN A 69 -4.30 -14.03 -6.69
C GLN A 69 -3.71 -13.33 -5.47
N VAL A 70 -3.26 -12.09 -5.64
CA VAL A 70 -2.69 -11.29 -4.55
C VAL A 70 -3.64 -10.12 -4.28
N LYS A 71 -4.12 -10.05 -3.04
CA LYS A 71 -4.92 -8.93 -2.55
C LYS A 71 -4.02 -8.01 -1.72
N VAL A 72 -4.03 -6.72 -2.04
CA VAL A 72 -3.27 -5.70 -1.31
C VAL A 72 -4.27 -4.89 -0.49
N ASP A 73 -4.07 -4.86 0.82
CA ASP A 73 -4.85 -4.03 1.75
C ASP A 73 -3.86 -3.10 2.49
N VAL A 74 -4.05 -1.79 2.38
CA VAL A 74 -3.19 -0.78 3.01
C VAL A 74 -4.01 0.00 4.04
N SER A 75 -3.44 0.22 5.23
CA SER A 75 -4.01 1.10 6.24
C SER A 75 -2.96 2.09 6.73
N PHE A 76 -3.30 3.38 6.71
CA PHE A 76 -2.40 4.46 7.05
C PHE A 76 -3.08 5.49 7.95
N ILE A 77 -2.36 5.95 8.98
CA ILE A 77 -2.85 6.94 9.93
C ILE A 77 -1.75 7.97 10.19
N ILE A 78 -2.06 9.24 9.96
CA ILE A 78 -1.17 10.36 10.26
C ILE A 78 -1.21 10.61 11.76
N ARG A 79 -0.11 10.28 12.44
CA ARG A 79 0.00 10.49 13.90
C ARG A 79 0.40 11.92 14.28
N ARG A 80 1.30 12.55 13.52
CA ARG A 80 1.83 13.90 13.76
C ARG A 80 2.19 14.57 12.43
N THR A 81 2.01 15.88 12.35
CA THR A 81 2.37 16.73 11.19
C THR A 81 3.75 17.41 11.34
N GLY A 82 4.52 17.04 12.37
CA GLY A 82 5.83 17.61 12.68
C GLY A 82 5.77 18.68 13.79
N THR A 83 6.67 19.66 13.74
CA THR A 83 6.78 20.76 14.72
C THR A 83 5.76 21.88 14.52
N GLN A 84 5.04 21.90 13.39
CA GLN A 84 3.98 22.85 13.12
C GLN A 84 2.69 22.39 13.82
N ILE A 85 2.36 23.03 14.95
CA ILE A 85 1.22 22.65 15.82
C ILE A 85 -0.11 23.17 15.25
N LYS A 86 -0.07 24.31 14.54
CA LYS A 86 -1.22 24.90 13.84
C LYS A 86 -0.79 25.64 12.57
N SER A 87 -1.57 25.45 11.52
CA SER A 87 -1.57 26.27 10.32
C SER A 87 -2.24 27.60 10.65
N SER A 88 -1.51 28.72 10.57
CA SER A 88 -2.14 30.04 10.76
C SER A 88 -3.01 30.37 9.53
N PRO A 89 -4.27 30.82 9.72
CA PRO A 89 -5.09 31.25 8.59
C PRO A 89 -4.38 32.41 7.88
N MET A 90 -4.31 32.34 6.55
CA MET A 90 -3.86 33.49 5.77
C MET A 90 -4.96 34.55 5.85
N LYS A 91 -4.65 35.73 6.40
CA LYS A 91 -5.49 36.91 6.18
C LYS A 91 -5.53 37.19 4.68
N ASN A 92 -6.73 37.42 4.14
CA ASN A 92 -6.84 37.94 2.78
C ASN A 92 -6.04 39.26 2.71
N PRO A 93 -5.23 39.49 1.66
CA PRO A 93 -4.45 40.72 1.54
C PRO A 93 -5.34 41.96 1.35
N THR A 94 -6.61 41.76 0.99
CA THR A 94 -7.68 42.76 1.00
C THR A 94 -8.41 42.66 2.34
N GLY A 95 -8.15 43.60 3.24
CA GLY A 95 -8.82 43.67 4.54
C GLY A 95 -10.29 44.07 4.38
N GLU A 96 -11.15 43.08 4.19
CA GLU A 96 -12.60 43.19 4.45
C GLU A 96 -12.96 42.10 5.45
N ASP A 97 -13.58 42.54 6.56
CA ASP A 97 -13.98 41.76 7.73
C ASP A 97 -15.09 40.73 7.43
#